data_AF-A0A4Q6GWV3-F1
#
_entry.id   AF-A0A4Q6GWV3-F1
#
_cell.length_a   1.000
_cell.length_b   1.000
_cell.length_c   1.000
_cell.angle_alpha   90.00
_cell.angle_beta   90.00
_cell.angle_gamma   90.00
#
_symmetry.space_group_name_H-M   'P 1'
#
loop_
_entity.id
_entity.type
_entity.pdbx_description
1 polymer ?
#
loop_
_entity_poly.entity_id
_entity_poly.type
_entity_poly.pdbx_seq_one_letter_code
_entity_poly.pdbx_strand_id
1 'polypeptide(L)'
;MFSLQTIFGSGQQFYTLLDEAAQAAYDSTKALHSMMKASDRLPALDAFKLARQRERTASDKIGKALVDSFITPIEREDIESLGSALYKIPKQVEKFADRYSLAVKHLEGIDFAPRA
;
A
#
# COMPACT_ATOMS: atom_id res chain seq x y z
N MET A 1 26.95 -16.48 -17.50
CA MET A 1 27.20 -15.34 -18.41
C MET A 1 26.26 -14.23 -18.01
N PHE A 2 26.78 -13.06 -17.63
CA PHE A 2 25.95 -11.89 -17.32
C PHE A 2 25.66 -11.15 -18.64
N SER A 3 24.39 -11.03 -19.02
CA SER A 3 23.96 -10.21 -20.16
C SER A 3 23.52 -8.84 -19.64
N LEU A 4 23.96 -7.77 -20.31
CA LEU A 4 23.49 -6.41 -20.03
C LEU A 4 21.96 -6.32 -20.12
N GLN A 5 21.31 -7.09 -21.00
CA GLN A 5 19.84 -7.11 -21.10
C GLN A 5 19.17 -7.65 -19.83
N THR A 6 19.79 -8.61 -19.14
CA THR A 6 19.29 -9.14 -17.86
C THR A 6 19.45 -8.10 -16.73
N ILE A 7 20.53 -7.32 -16.78
CA ILE A 7 20.83 -6.25 -15.81
C ILE A 7 19.94 -5.01 -16.04
N PHE A 8 19.66 -4.64 -17.30
CA PHE A 8 18.74 -3.54 -17.60
C PHE A 8 17.27 -3.93 -17.39
N GLY A 9 16.90 -5.19 -17.66
CA GLY A 9 15.57 -5.73 -17.36
C GLY A 9 15.27 -5.82 -15.86
N SER A 10 16.28 -6.08 -15.02
CA SER A 10 16.13 -6.12 -13.56
C SER A 10 15.92 -4.74 -12.94
N GLY A 11 16.33 -3.66 -13.60
CA GLY A 11 16.01 -2.30 -13.14
C GLY A 11 14.52 -1.99 -13.26
N GLN A 12 13.92 -2.29 -14.41
CA GLN A 12 12.51 -2.01 -14.68
C GLN A 12 11.57 -2.74 -13.70
N GLN A 13 11.95 -3.93 -13.25
CA GLN A 13 11.14 -4.70 -12.31
C GLN A 13 10.91 -3.95 -10.99
N PHE A 14 11.91 -3.20 -10.49
CA PHE A 14 11.77 -2.47 -9.24
C PHE A 14 10.74 -1.34 -9.36
N TYR A 15 10.78 -0.60 -10.47
CA TYR A 15 9.77 0.44 -10.73
C TYR A 15 8.36 -0.17 -10.84
N THR A 16 8.20 -1.26 -11.59
CA THR A 16 6.90 -1.94 -11.69
C THR A 16 6.38 -2.40 -10.33
N LEU A 17 7.24 -3.00 -9.49
CA LEU A 17 6.84 -3.45 -8.16
C LEU A 17 6.51 -2.30 -7.21
N LEU A 18 7.24 -1.19 -7.29
CA LEU A 18 6.95 0.02 -6.52
C LEU A 18 5.63 0.65 -6.97
N ASP A 19 5.34 0.66 -8.27
CA ASP A 19 4.05 1.11 -8.81
C ASP A 19 2.89 0.21 -8.35
N GLU A 20 3.08 -1.12 -8.34
CA GLU A 20 2.11 -2.07 -7.78
C GLU A 20 1.82 -1.77 -6.30
N ALA A 21 2.86 -1.54 -5.49
CA ALA A 21 2.73 -1.17 -4.08
C ALA A 21 2.04 0.19 -3.90
N ALA A 22 2.38 1.18 -4.72
CA ALA A 22 1.78 2.50 -4.72
C ALA A 22 0.29 2.45 -5.07
N GLN A 23 -0.08 1.67 -6.09
CA GLN A 23 -1.47 1.46 -6.47
C GLN A 23 -2.27 0.80 -5.34
N ALA A 24 -1.72 -0.22 -4.68
CA ALA A 24 -2.38 -0.86 -3.55
C ALA A 24 -2.55 0.09 -2.36
N ALA A 25 -1.55 0.93 -2.07
CA ALA A 25 -1.67 1.99 -1.06
C ALA A 25 -2.77 2.99 -1.43
N TYR A 26 -2.79 3.48 -2.68
CA TYR A 26 -3.82 4.38 -3.18
C TYR A 26 -5.23 3.77 -3.07
N ASP A 27 -5.41 2.53 -3.54
CA ASP A 27 -6.69 1.82 -3.49
C ASP A 27 -7.23 1.72 -2.05
N SER A 28 -6.35 1.47 -1.07
CA SER A 28 -6.74 1.46 0.35
C SER A 28 -7.27 2.81 0.82
N THR A 29 -6.59 3.92 0.47
CA THR A 29 -7.01 5.27 0.86
C THR A 29 -8.29 5.72 0.16
N LYS A 30 -8.49 5.28 -1.10
CA LYS A 30 -9.73 5.51 -1.85
C LYS A 30 -10.91 4.76 -1.23
N ALA A 31 -10.70 3.53 -0.78
CA ALA A 31 -11.69 2.76 -0.03
C ALA A 31 -12.03 3.45 1.30
N LEU A 32 -11.02 3.98 2.01
CA LEU A 32 -11.22 4.73 3.25
C LEU A 32 -12.07 5.98 3.03
N HIS A 33 -11.72 6.79 2.04
CA HIS A 33 -12.49 7.98 1.69
C HIS A 33 -13.95 7.64 1.33
N SER A 34 -14.17 6.54 0.60
CA SER A 34 -15.52 6.07 0.27
C SER A 34 -16.29 5.62 1.53
N MET A 35 -15.63 4.93 2.45
CA MET A 35 -16.21 4.51 3.74
C MET A 35 -16.62 5.72 4.59
N MET A 36 -15.82 6.78 4.64
CA MET A 36 -16.14 8.00 5.40
C MET A 36 -17.32 8.78 4.82
N LYS A 37 -17.58 8.67 3.51
CA LYS A 37 -18.73 9.31 2.85
C LYS A 37 -20.04 8.54 3.00
N ALA A 38 -19.97 7.24 3.23
CA ALA A 38 -21.14 6.37 3.37
C ALA A 38 -21.54 6.26 4.85
N SER A 39 -22.18 7.29 5.40
CA SER A 39 -22.58 7.38 6.82
C SER A 39 -23.55 6.28 7.27
N ASP A 40 -24.34 5.71 6.35
CA ASP A 40 -25.50 4.89 6.70
C ASP A 40 -25.35 3.40 6.34
N ARG A 41 -24.14 2.95 5.95
CA ARG A 41 -23.91 1.55 5.53
C ARG A 41 -22.78 0.91 6.31
N LEU A 42 -22.94 -0.38 6.61
CA LEU A 42 -21.85 -1.20 7.14
C LEU A 42 -20.64 -1.10 6.19
N PRO A 43 -19.46 -0.72 6.69
CA PRO A 43 -18.25 -0.67 5.88
C PRO A 43 -17.92 -2.02 5.25
N ALA A 44 -17.76 -2.07 3.93
CA ALA A 44 -17.26 -3.24 3.24
C ALA A 44 -15.73 -3.34 3.45
N LEU A 45 -15.30 -4.22 4.37
CA LEU A 45 -13.90 -4.32 4.77
C LEU A 45 -13.01 -5.07 3.76
N ASP A 46 -13.61 -5.80 2.82
CA ASP A 46 -12.88 -6.64 1.85
C ASP A 46 -11.95 -5.84 0.95
N ALA A 47 -12.32 -4.61 0.60
CA ALA A 47 -11.47 -3.73 -0.20
C ALA A 47 -10.14 -3.39 0.50
N PHE A 48 -10.17 -3.20 1.83
CA PHE A 48 -8.96 -2.94 2.62
C PHE A 48 -8.07 -4.17 2.71
N LYS A 49 -8.67 -5.34 2.97
CA LYS A 49 -7.95 -6.62 3.02
C LYS A 49 -7.28 -6.95 1.68
N LEU A 50 -8.00 -6.76 0.57
CA LEU A 50 -7.46 -6.97 -0.77
C LEU A 50 -6.28 -6.03 -1.07
N ALA A 51 -6.43 -4.74 -0.78
CA ALA A 51 -5.36 -3.76 -0.93
C ALA A 51 -4.14 -4.13 -0.07
N ARG A 52 -4.36 -4.55 1.18
CA ARG A 52 -3.31 -5.01 2.08
C ARG A 52 -2.57 -6.25 1.55
N GLN A 53 -3.30 -7.22 1.02
CA GLN A 53 -2.73 -8.45 0.47
C GLN A 53 -1.87 -8.15 -0.77
N ARG A 54 -2.36 -7.29 -1.67
CA ARG A 54 -1.62 -6.87 -2.86
C ARG A 54 -0.33 -6.16 -2.50
N GLU A 55 -0.41 -5.24 -1.55
CA GLU A 55 0.77 -4.52 -1.07
C GLU A 55 1.79 -5.48 -0.45
N ARG A 56 1.38 -6.39 0.46
CA ARG A 56 2.29 -7.40 1.04
C ARG A 56 2.99 -8.21 -0.05
N THR A 57 2.23 -8.64 -1.07
CA THR A 57 2.77 -9.39 -2.20
C THR A 57 3.83 -8.59 -2.95
N ALA A 58 3.59 -7.29 -3.20
CA ALA A 58 4.57 -6.42 -3.84
C ALA A 58 5.81 -6.21 -2.95
N SER A 59 5.63 -5.94 -1.66
CA SER A 59 6.73 -5.78 -0.69
C SER A 59 7.61 -7.04 -0.61
N ASP A 60 7.02 -8.23 -0.58
CA ASP A 60 7.77 -9.50 -0.54
C ASP A 60 8.59 -9.69 -1.82
N LYS A 61 8.01 -9.36 -2.99
CA LYS A 61 8.71 -9.40 -4.28
C LYS A 61 9.85 -8.37 -4.35
N ILE A 62 9.66 -7.16 -3.83
CA ILE A 62 10.71 -6.13 -3.76
C ILE A 62 11.86 -6.64 -2.88
N GLY A 63 11.56 -7.13 -1.68
CA GLY A 63 12.57 -7.67 -0.77
C GLY A 63 13.37 -8.81 -1.41
N LYS A 64 12.68 -9.74 -2.09
CA LYS A 64 13.36 -10.80 -2.84
C LYS A 64 14.22 -10.26 -3.99
N ALA A 65 13.70 -9.35 -4.80
CA ALA A 65 14.43 -8.77 -5.92
C ALA A 65 15.68 -8.03 -5.45
N LEU A 66 15.62 -7.35 -4.30
CA LEU A 66 16.77 -6.71 -3.67
C LEU A 66 17.82 -7.73 -3.26
N VAL A 67 17.44 -8.85 -2.62
CA VAL A 67 18.39 -9.92 -2.26
C VAL A 67 19.04 -10.55 -3.50
N ASP A 68 18.25 -10.78 -4.55
CA ASP A 68 18.69 -11.47 -5.76
C ASP A 68 19.47 -10.56 -6.74
N SER A 69 19.38 -9.24 -6.60
CA SER A 69 20.00 -8.27 -7.52
C SER A 69 21.21 -7.60 -6.91
N PHE A 70 22.37 -7.72 -7.56
CA PHE A 70 23.58 -6.99 -7.19
C PHE A 70 23.57 -5.53 -7.66
N ILE A 71 22.90 -5.24 -8.78
CA ILE A 71 22.77 -3.90 -9.37
C ILE A 71 21.31 -3.47 -9.31
N THR A 72 21.06 -2.27 -8.79
CA THR A 72 19.74 -1.63 -8.69
C THR A 72 19.68 -0.37 -9.57
N PRO A 73 18.49 0.04 -10.02
CA PRO A 73 18.34 1.20 -10.91
C PRO A 73 18.49 2.55 -10.19
N ILE A 74 18.31 2.54 -8.86
CA ILE A 74 18.54 3.64 -7.92
C ILE A 74 19.19 3.06 -6.65
N GLU A 75 19.49 3.91 -5.65
CA GLU A 75 20.05 3.46 -4.37
C GLU A 75 19.13 2.41 -3.70
N ARG A 76 19.74 1.37 -3.14
CA ARG A 76 19.02 0.25 -2.54
C ARG A 76 18.20 0.72 -1.34
N GLU A 77 18.80 1.59 -0.56
CA GLU A 77 18.26 2.20 0.64
C GLU A 77 17.01 3.03 0.31
N ASP A 78 16.97 3.67 -0.86
CA ASP A 78 15.80 4.42 -1.34
C ASP A 78 14.65 3.47 -1.72
N ILE A 79 14.94 2.36 -2.40
CA ILE A 79 13.94 1.34 -2.75
C ILE A 79 13.32 0.76 -1.47
N GLU A 80 14.15 0.40 -0.49
CA GLU A 80 13.69 -0.12 0.80
C GLU A 80 12.88 0.91 1.59
N SER A 81 13.34 2.16 1.63
CA SER A 81 12.66 3.25 2.34
C SER A 81 11.30 3.55 1.72
N LEU A 82 11.24 3.65 0.39
CA LEU A 82 9.99 3.88 -0.33
C LEU A 82 9.04 2.68 -0.19
N GLY A 83 9.54 1.45 -0.39
CA GLY A 83 8.75 0.23 -0.19
C GLY A 83 8.17 0.14 1.22
N SER A 84 8.97 0.46 2.25
CA SER A 84 8.54 0.50 3.65
C SER A 84 7.50 1.59 3.92
N ALA A 85 7.63 2.76 3.29
CA ALA A 85 6.65 3.83 3.39
C ALA A 85 5.32 3.42 2.76
N LEU A 86 5.35 2.86 1.55
CA LEU A 86 4.17 2.33 0.86
C LEU A 86 3.51 1.21 1.66
N TYR A 87 4.28 0.31 2.25
CA TYR A 87 3.78 -0.79 3.08
C TYR A 87 3.00 -0.32 4.31
N LYS A 88 3.39 0.81 4.90
CA LYS A 88 2.73 1.30 6.12
C LYS A 88 1.34 1.86 5.82
N ILE A 89 1.09 2.41 4.64
CA ILE A 89 -0.18 3.09 4.31
C ILE A 89 -1.38 2.13 4.43
N PRO A 90 -1.49 1.04 3.63
CA PRO A 90 -2.64 0.15 3.72
C PRO A 90 -2.72 -0.57 5.08
N LYS A 91 -1.59 -0.79 5.75
CA LYS A 91 -1.56 -1.32 7.13
C LYS A 91 -2.35 -0.44 8.11
N GLN A 92 -2.11 0.87 8.07
CA GLN A 92 -2.74 1.80 8.99
C GLN A 92 -4.19 2.05 8.58
N VAL A 93 -4.46 2.14 7.28
CA VAL A 93 -5.81 2.29 6.75
C VAL A 93 -6.71 1.12 7.12
N GLU A 94 -6.26 -0.13 6.94
CA GLU A 94 -7.01 -1.33 7.31
C GLU A 94 -7.31 -1.35 8.82
N LYS A 95 -6.31 -1.07 9.66
CA LYS A 95 -6.49 -0.97 11.12
C LYS A 95 -7.49 0.11 11.52
N PHE A 96 -7.46 1.25 10.83
CA PHE A 96 -8.42 2.31 11.07
C PHE A 96 -9.82 1.85 10.68
N ALA A 97 -9.99 1.26 9.49
CA ALA A 97 -11.28 0.80 9.00
C ALA A 97 -11.90 -0.27 9.92
N ASP A 98 -11.11 -1.23 10.38
CA ASP A 98 -11.55 -2.23 11.36
C ASP A 98 -12.07 -1.57 12.63
N ARG A 99 -11.29 -0.66 13.23
CA ARG A 99 -11.68 0.04 14.47
C ARG A 99 -12.89 0.94 14.27
N TYR A 100 -12.94 1.67 13.15
CA TYR A 100 -14.06 2.52 12.80
C TYR A 100 -15.35 1.71 12.68
N SER A 101 -15.31 0.56 12.01
CA SER A 101 -16.47 -0.32 11.84
C SER A 101 -17.03 -0.83 13.18
N LEU A 102 -16.17 -1.05 14.18
CA LEU A 102 -16.57 -1.46 15.53
C LEU A 102 -17.13 -0.29 16.35
N ALA A 103 -16.66 0.93 16.10
CA ALA A 103 -17.00 2.12 16.87
C ALA A 103 -18.12 2.97 16.25
N VAL A 104 -18.62 2.64 15.06
CA VAL A 104 -19.55 3.47 14.27
C VAL A 104 -20.72 4.03 15.09
N LYS A 105 -21.34 3.21 15.95
CA LYS A 105 -22.47 3.62 16.80
C LYS A 105 -22.12 4.69 17.85
N HIS A 106 -20.85 4.78 18.22
CA HIS A 106 -20.34 5.77 19.18
C HIS A 106 -19.79 7.02 18.49
N LEU A 107 -19.69 6.99 17.16
CA LEU A 107 -19.12 8.08 16.34
C LEU A 107 -20.22 8.83 15.56
N GLU A 108 -21.49 8.54 15.82
CA GLU A 108 -22.62 9.27 15.22
C GLU A 108 -22.50 10.77 15.51
N GLY A 109 -22.53 11.59 14.44
CA GLY A 109 -22.43 13.05 14.52
C GLY A 109 -21.00 13.62 14.60
N ILE A 110 -19.96 12.78 14.57
CA ILE A 110 -18.56 13.24 14.51
C ILE A 110 -18.15 13.48 13.06
N ASP A 111 -17.80 14.73 12.75
CA ASP A 111 -17.17 15.10 11.48
C ASP A 111 -15.64 15.05 11.61
N PHE A 112 -15.01 14.28 10.72
CA PHE A 112 -13.55 14.15 10.62
C PHE A 112 -12.94 15.11 9.58
N ALA A 113 -13.74 15.94 8.92
CA ALA A 113 -13.22 16.99 8.05
C ALA A 113 -12.30 17.95 8.81
N PRO A 114 -11.28 18.53 8.15
CA PRO A 114 -10.44 19.55 8.75
C PRO A 114 -11.31 20.68 9.31
N ARG A 115 -11.14 20.99 10.61
CA ARG A 115 -11.69 22.22 11.17
C ARG A 115 -10.83 23.36 10.63
N ALA A 116 -11.44 24.17 9.77
CA ALA A 116 -10.82 25.37 9.19
C ALA A 116 -10.36 26.34 10.30
#